data_AF-A0AAU9L707-F1
#
_entry.id   AF-A0AAU9L707-F1
#
_cell.length_a   1.000
_cell.length_b   1.000
_cell.length_c   1.000
_cell.angle_alpha   90.00
_cell.angle_beta   90.00
_cell.angle_gamma   90.00
#
_symmetry.space_group_name_H-M   'P 1'
#
loop_
_entity.id
_entity.type
_entity.pdbx_description
1 polymer ?
#
loop_
_entity_poly.entity_id
_entity_poly.type
_entity_poly.pdbx_seq_one_letter_code
_entity_poly.pdbx_strand_id
1 'polypeptide(L)'
;MKIRHQTRWKGLVDQGKTVRVHGGSGSKFVTNGAGLSDAEHRFGIQARLNQVDTDSVLKRHRLWSNHHCRAPTCSSAETLAHVLNHCTPNMVSIRQRHDDALEKIGTQIRTALTRDKSSAELRLNQTVPEYTGAALRLDIVSRDVAAKTVVIADLAITFEDQSSGARHSSLQLS
;
A
#
# COMPACT_ATOMS: atom_id res chain seq x y z
N MET A 1 -19.31 8.48 -16.18
CA MET A 1 -18.49 8.01 -17.32
C MET A 1 -19.34 7.04 -18.15
N LYS A 2 -19.53 7.25 -19.47
CA LYS A 2 -20.38 6.36 -20.30
C LYS A 2 -19.77 4.95 -20.40
N ILE A 3 -20.57 3.90 -20.24
CA ILE A 3 -20.19 2.48 -20.10
C ILE A 3 -19.16 2.00 -21.16
N ARG A 4 -19.26 2.45 -22.41
CA ARG A 4 -18.32 2.07 -23.50
C ARG A 4 -16.86 2.48 -23.23
N HIS A 5 -16.63 3.63 -22.62
CA HIS A 5 -15.27 4.08 -22.30
C HIS A 5 -14.66 3.27 -21.15
N GLN A 6 -15.49 2.79 -20.23
CA GLN A 6 -15.06 1.96 -19.11
C GLN A 6 -14.57 0.59 -19.57
N THR A 7 -15.28 -0.06 -20.50
CA THR A 7 -14.86 -1.36 -21.06
C THR A 7 -13.54 -1.25 -21.82
N ARG A 8 -13.38 -0.19 -22.62
CA ARG A 8 -12.11 0.06 -23.34
C ARG A 8 -10.96 0.32 -22.38
N TRP A 9 -11.18 1.11 -21.33
CA TRP A 9 -10.17 1.38 -20.32
C TRP A 9 -9.77 0.10 -19.58
N LYS A 10 -10.73 -0.74 -19.16
CA LYS A 10 -10.44 -2.04 -18.51
C LYS A 10 -9.55 -2.95 -19.34
N GLY A 11 -9.66 -2.88 -20.67
CA GLY A 11 -8.83 -3.66 -21.60
C GLY A 11 -7.40 -3.15 -21.78
N LEU A 12 -7.04 -1.98 -21.22
CA LEU A 12 -5.66 -1.49 -21.27
C LEU A 12 -4.81 -2.27 -20.27
N VAL A 13 -3.74 -2.89 -20.75
CA VAL A 13 -2.86 -3.78 -19.94
C VAL A 13 -2.33 -3.10 -18.67
N ASP A 14 -1.97 -1.81 -18.79
CA ASP A 14 -1.44 -1.02 -17.68
C ASP A 14 -2.53 -0.20 -16.99
N GLN A 15 -3.21 0.65 -17.76
CA GLN A 15 -4.17 1.62 -17.24
C GLN A 15 -5.49 0.95 -16.83
N GLY A 16 -5.84 -0.20 -17.39
CA GLY A 16 -7.10 -0.88 -17.11
C GLY A 16 -7.20 -1.43 -15.70
N LYS A 17 -6.04 -1.71 -15.08
CA LYS A 17 -5.95 -2.07 -13.66
C LYS A 17 -6.53 -0.96 -12.77
N THR A 18 -6.37 0.30 -13.17
CA THR A 18 -6.79 1.43 -12.34
C THR A 18 -8.29 1.72 -12.39
N VAL A 19 -9.03 1.18 -13.38
CA VAL A 19 -10.48 1.40 -13.53
C VAL A 19 -11.27 1.00 -12.28
N ARG A 20 -10.78 0.02 -11.51
CA ARG A 20 -11.44 -0.50 -10.31
C ARG A 20 -11.16 0.32 -9.05
N VAL A 21 -10.08 1.09 -9.06
CA VAL A 21 -9.54 1.83 -7.90
C VAL A 21 -9.73 3.34 -8.04
N HIS A 22 -10.02 3.82 -9.25
CA HIS A 22 -10.56 5.15 -9.47
C HIS A 22 -12.03 5.23 -9.05
N GLY A 23 -12.33 6.06 -8.05
CA GLY A 23 -13.67 6.33 -7.53
C GLY A 23 -13.79 6.22 -6.01
N GLY A 24 -12.80 5.65 -5.32
CA GLY A 24 -12.77 5.56 -3.85
C GLY A 24 -12.03 6.73 -3.19
N SER A 25 -11.97 6.74 -1.85
CA SER A 25 -11.23 7.77 -1.09
C SER A 25 -9.74 7.86 -1.50
N GLY A 26 -9.15 6.74 -1.95
CA GLY A 26 -7.76 6.68 -2.44
C GLY A 26 -7.52 7.34 -3.81
N SER A 27 -8.57 7.75 -4.53
CA SER A 27 -8.46 8.50 -5.79
C SER A 27 -8.82 9.97 -5.67
N LYS A 28 -9.05 10.50 -4.45
CA LYS A 28 -9.42 11.91 -4.24
C LYS A 28 -8.41 12.87 -4.88
N PHE A 29 -7.13 12.52 -4.87
CA PHE A 29 -6.07 13.32 -5.50
C PHE A 29 -6.25 13.45 -7.02
N VAL A 30 -6.86 12.45 -7.70
CA VAL A 30 -7.18 12.51 -9.13
C VAL A 30 -8.29 13.53 -9.41
N THR A 31 -9.17 13.76 -8.43
CA THR A 31 -10.34 14.63 -8.58
C THR A 31 -10.14 16.05 -8.04
N ASN A 32 -9.33 16.24 -6.99
CA ASN A 32 -9.19 17.55 -6.36
C ASN A 32 -7.75 18.04 -6.18
N GLY A 33 -6.72 17.22 -6.43
CA GLY A 33 -5.30 17.58 -6.27
C GLY A 33 -4.92 18.23 -4.94
N ALA A 34 -5.81 18.27 -3.94
CA ALA A 34 -5.75 19.26 -2.88
C ALA A 34 -4.63 18.90 -1.90
N GLY A 35 -3.69 19.83 -1.71
CA GLY A 35 -2.51 19.63 -0.86
C GLY A 35 -1.32 18.98 -1.57
N LEU A 36 -1.37 18.77 -2.89
CA LEU A 36 -0.22 18.36 -3.69
C LEU A 36 0.29 19.53 -4.53
N SER A 37 1.60 19.64 -4.66
CA SER A 37 2.21 20.44 -5.73
C SER A 37 1.87 19.87 -7.10
N ASP A 38 1.99 20.67 -8.14
CA ASP A 38 1.77 20.23 -9.52
C ASP A 38 2.69 19.05 -9.91
N ALA A 39 3.93 19.04 -9.43
CA ALA A 39 4.87 17.95 -9.66
C ALA A 39 4.40 16.63 -8.99
N GLU A 40 3.97 16.70 -7.73
CA GLU A 40 3.45 15.54 -6.99
C GLU A 40 2.16 15.02 -7.61
N HIS A 41 1.29 15.91 -8.06
CA HIS A 41 0.06 15.54 -8.76
C HIS A 41 0.37 14.82 -10.07
N ARG A 42 1.24 15.38 -10.93
CA ARG A 42 1.66 14.75 -12.19
C ARG A 42 2.30 13.39 -11.97
N PHE A 43 3.21 13.29 -11.00
CA PHE A 43 3.83 12.02 -10.62
C PHE A 43 2.78 11.01 -10.15
N GLY A 44 1.85 11.41 -9.28
CA GLY A 44 0.79 10.53 -8.76
C GLY A 44 -0.10 9.96 -9.86
N ILE A 45 -0.44 10.77 -10.87
CA ILE A 45 -1.19 10.30 -12.04
C ILE A 45 -0.38 9.28 -12.84
N GLN A 46 0.88 9.58 -13.17
CA GLN A 46 1.75 8.66 -13.90
C GLN A 46 1.97 7.35 -13.13
N ALA A 47 2.18 7.43 -11.82
CA ALA A 47 2.38 6.28 -10.94
C ALA A 47 1.16 5.35 -10.96
N ARG A 48 -0.06 5.91 -10.86
CA ARG A 48 -1.29 5.10 -10.98
C ARG A 48 -1.40 4.42 -12.33
N LEU A 49 -1.11 5.13 -13.40
CA LEU A 49 -1.23 4.61 -14.76
C LEU A 49 -0.08 3.66 -15.17
N ASN A 50 0.84 3.34 -14.25
CA ASN A 50 2.05 2.56 -14.52
C ASN A 50 2.90 3.17 -15.66
N GLN A 51 3.04 4.50 -15.64
CA GLN A 51 3.75 5.32 -16.63
C GLN A 51 4.96 6.06 -16.05
N VAL A 52 5.37 5.74 -14.82
CA VAL A 52 6.63 6.26 -14.27
C VAL A 52 7.79 5.60 -14.99
N ASP A 53 8.85 6.36 -15.27
CA ASP A 53 10.03 5.95 -16.02
C ASP A 53 10.93 4.96 -15.25
N THR A 54 10.37 3.82 -14.86
CA THR A 54 11.12 2.66 -14.42
C THR A 54 11.74 1.95 -15.63
N ASP A 55 12.85 1.24 -15.47
CA ASP A 55 13.50 0.56 -16.62
C ASP A 55 12.56 -0.44 -17.32
N SER A 56 11.62 -1.07 -16.60
CA SER A 56 10.59 -1.92 -17.24
C SER A 56 9.61 -1.14 -18.12
N VAL A 57 9.27 0.11 -17.76
CA VAL A 57 8.41 0.98 -18.57
C VAL A 57 9.19 1.54 -19.76
N LEU A 58 10.44 1.99 -19.55
CA LEU A 58 11.30 2.50 -20.63
C LEU A 58 11.57 1.43 -21.70
N LYS A 59 11.78 0.16 -21.29
CA LYS A 59 11.89 -0.96 -22.22
C LYS A 59 10.63 -1.16 -23.06
N ARG A 60 9.45 -1.07 -22.42
CA ARG A 60 8.16 -1.18 -23.10
C ARG A 60 7.97 -0.08 -24.15
N HIS A 61 8.40 1.14 -23.83
CA HIS A 61 8.37 2.29 -24.74
C HIS A 61 9.49 2.24 -25.80
N ARG A 62 10.34 1.21 -25.81
CA ARG A 62 11.49 1.06 -26.71
C ARG A 62 12.50 2.20 -26.60
N LEU A 63 12.52 2.89 -25.47
CA LEU A 63 13.49 3.95 -25.16
C LEU A 63 14.76 3.38 -24.53
N TRP A 64 14.67 2.17 -23.98
CA TRP A 64 15.78 1.45 -23.36
C TRP A 64 15.67 -0.05 -23.66
N SER A 65 16.76 -0.81 -23.52
CA SER A 65 16.77 -2.26 -23.77
C SER A 65 16.77 -3.10 -22.49
N ASN A 66 17.38 -2.56 -21.42
CA ASN A 66 17.36 -3.13 -20.08
C ASN A 66 16.00 -2.94 -19.38
N HIS A 67 15.67 -3.86 -18.48
CA HIS A 67 14.50 -3.78 -17.61
C HIS A 67 14.84 -4.11 -16.15
N HIS A 68 16.10 -4.43 -15.86
CA HIS A 68 16.56 -4.75 -14.51
C HIS A 68 16.60 -3.47 -13.66
N CYS A 69 16.48 -3.64 -12.34
CA CYS A 69 16.63 -2.58 -11.38
C CYS A 69 17.99 -1.87 -11.55
N ARG A 70 17.96 -0.54 -11.56
CA ARG A 70 19.15 0.32 -11.58
C ARG A 70 20.03 0.17 -10.34
N ALA A 71 19.48 -0.39 -9.26
CA ALA A 71 20.26 -0.65 -8.07
C ALA A 71 21.31 -1.75 -8.31
N PRO A 72 22.60 -1.51 -8.05
CA PRO A 72 23.67 -2.45 -8.40
C PRO A 72 23.53 -3.85 -7.79
N THR A 73 22.89 -3.97 -6.63
CA THR A 73 22.71 -5.22 -5.90
C THR A 73 21.37 -5.91 -6.18
N CYS A 74 20.57 -5.39 -7.13
CA CYS A 74 19.25 -5.90 -7.41
C CYS A 74 19.13 -6.40 -8.86
N SER A 75 18.80 -7.68 -9.03
CA SER A 75 18.63 -8.32 -10.34
C SER A 75 17.16 -8.38 -10.82
N SER A 76 16.21 -7.95 -9.98
CA SER A 76 14.78 -7.96 -10.31
C SER A 76 14.46 -6.98 -11.43
N ALA A 77 13.34 -7.18 -12.12
CA ALA A 77 12.83 -6.19 -13.06
C ALA A 77 12.42 -4.90 -12.31
N GLU A 78 12.82 -3.74 -12.83
CA GLU A 78 12.44 -2.43 -12.29
C GLU A 78 10.99 -2.10 -12.64
N THR A 79 10.06 -2.73 -11.95
CA THR A 79 8.64 -2.36 -11.97
C THR A 79 8.35 -1.39 -10.84
N LEU A 80 7.27 -0.61 -10.96
CA LEU A 80 6.88 0.30 -9.89
C LEU A 80 6.56 -0.46 -8.59
N ALA A 81 5.92 -1.63 -8.69
CA ALA A 81 5.67 -2.52 -7.55
C ALA A 81 6.97 -2.96 -6.87
N HIS A 82 7.97 -3.37 -7.66
CA HIS A 82 9.28 -3.75 -7.14
C HIS A 82 9.95 -2.59 -6.41
N VAL A 83 10.09 -1.44 -7.07
CA VAL A 83 10.76 -0.24 -6.51
C VAL A 83 10.09 0.21 -5.21
N LEU A 84 8.76 0.18 -5.17
CA LEU A 84 8.00 0.69 -4.04
C LEU A 84 7.82 -0.30 -2.90
N ASN A 85 7.91 -1.61 -3.10
CA ASN A 85 7.57 -2.60 -2.05
C ASN A 85 8.62 -3.68 -1.80
N HIS A 86 9.53 -3.94 -2.74
CA HIS A 86 10.37 -5.15 -2.70
C HIS A 86 11.86 -4.87 -2.88
N CYS A 87 12.23 -3.70 -3.39
CA CYS A 87 13.62 -3.36 -3.67
C CYS A 87 14.41 -3.17 -2.37
N THR A 88 15.38 -4.06 -2.10
CA THR A 88 16.24 -4.03 -0.90
C THR A 88 16.91 -2.67 -0.65
N PRO A 89 17.53 -2.02 -1.65
CA PRO A 89 18.02 -0.65 -1.52
C PRO A 89 17.01 0.37 -1.01
N ASN A 90 15.72 0.19 -1.31
CA ASN A 90 14.64 1.10 -0.90
C ASN A 90 13.97 0.68 0.42
N MET A 91 14.48 -0.33 1.12
CA MET A 91 13.82 -0.88 2.33
C MET A 91 13.63 0.13 3.44
N VAL A 92 14.49 1.15 3.53
CA VAL A 92 14.32 2.24 4.50
C VAL A 92 13.01 2.99 4.23
N SER A 93 12.77 3.40 2.98
CA SER A 93 11.54 4.07 2.57
C SER A 93 10.32 3.17 2.64
N ILE A 94 10.47 1.88 2.32
CA ILE A 94 9.40 0.88 2.41
C ILE A 94 8.92 0.73 3.87
N ARG A 95 9.87 0.59 4.80
CA ARG A 95 9.59 0.49 6.24
C ARG A 95 8.98 1.78 6.78
N GLN A 96 9.55 2.94 6.44
CA GLN A 96 9.00 4.22 6.89
C GLN A 96 7.54 4.40 6.48
N ARG A 97 7.18 4.04 5.24
CA ARG A 97 5.80 4.11 4.76
C ARG A 97 4.87 3.14 5.52
N HIS A 98 5.36 1.96 5.87
CA HIS A 98 4.62 1.01 6.72
C HIS A 98 4.41 1.60 8.12
N ASP A 99 5.46 2.08 8.77
CA ASP A 99 5.42 2.69 10.10
C ASP A 99 4.49 3.93 10.14
N ASP A 100 4.55 4.81 9.13
CA ASP A 100 3.68 5.99 9.02
C ASP A 100 2.19 5.60 8.87
N ALA A 101 1.90 4.55 8.09
CA ALA A 101 0.56 4.05 7.92
C ALA A 101 0.05 3.40 9.22
N LEU A 102 0.92 2.65 9.90
CA LEU A 102 0.63 2.03 11.18
C LEU A 102 0.31 3.07 12.25
N GLU A 103 1.08 4.15 12.35
CA GLU A 103 0.84 5.21 13.33
C GLU A 103 -0.47 5.97 13.05
N LYS A 104 -0.81 6.19 11.77
CA LYS A 104 -2.10 6.78 11.38
C LYS A 104 -3.28 5.90 11.78
N ILE A 105 -3.23 4.61 11.47
CA ILE A 105 -4.26 3.64 11.87
C ILE A 105 -4.35 3.57 13.40
N GLY A 106 -3.20 3.48 14.05
CA GLY A 106 -3.05 3.47 15.50
C GLY A 106 -3.73 4.67 16.16
N THR A 107 -3.47 5.87 15.67
CA THR A 107 -4.10 7.11 16.16
C THR A 107 -5.63 7.04 16.08
N GLN A 108 -6.17 6.55 14.95
CA GLN A 108 -7.62 6.40 14.78
C GLN A 108 -8.21 5.37 15.76
N ILE A 109 -7.51 4.24 15.96
CA ILE A 109 -7.93 3.22 16.94
C ILE A 109 -7.90 3.82 18.35
N ARG A 110 -6.84 4.52 18.75
CA ARG A 110 -6.76 5.18 20.07
C ARG A 110 -7.92 6.14 20.27
N THR A 111 -8.22 6.98 19.28
CA THR A 111 -9.36 7.91 19.34
C THR A 111 -10.69 7.17 19.52
N ALA A 112 -10.91 6.07 18.81
CA ALA A 112 -12.12 5.25 18.96
C ALA A 112 -12.21 4.64 20.37
N LEU A 113 -11.13 4.04 20.88
CA LEU A 113 -11.07 3.45 22.22
C LEU A 113 -11.37 4.50 23.31
N THR A 114 -10.79 5.69 23.20
CA THR A 114 -11.06 6.79 24.14
C THR A 114 -12.52 7.25 24.08
N ARG A 115 -13.08 7.41 22.87
CA ARG A 115 -14.49 7.82 22.69
C ARG A 115 -15.44 6.81 23.32
N ASP A 116 -15.15 5.52 23.15
CA ASP A 116 -16.01 4.43 23.60
C ASP A 116 -15.74 4.05 25.08
N LYS A 117 -14.84 4.78 25.77
CA LYS A 117 -14.40 4.54 27.16
C LYS A 117 -13.93 3.09 27.38
N SER A 118 -13.34 2.50 26.35
CA SER A 118 -12.84 1.13 26.40
C SER A 118 -11.62 1.05 27.30
N SER A 119 -11.54 -0.02 28.09
CA SER A 119 -10.34 -0.39 28.86
C SER A 119 -9.33 -1.19 28.01
N ALA A 120 -9.58 -1.36 26.71
CA ALA A 120 -8.70 -2.11 25.84
C ALA A 120 -7.35 -1.40 25.66
N GLU A 121 -6.29 -2.17 25.75
CA GLU A 121 -4.93 -1.71 25.53
C GLU A 121 -4.55 -1.87 24.06
N LEU A 122 -4.03 -0.81 23.44
CA LEU A 122 -3.49 -0.85 22.08
C LEU A 122 -1.96 -0.85 22.11
N ARG A 123 -1.36 -1.84 21.47
CA ARG A 123 0.08 -1.90 21.18
C ARG A 123 0.30 -1.88 19.68
N LEU A 124 1.25 -1.06 19.24
CA LEU A 124 1.67 -1.00 17.85
C LEU A 124 3.14 -1.33 17.77
N ASN A 125 3.53 -2.23 16.87
CA ASN A 125 4.94 -2.48 16.59
C ASN A 125 5.73 -2.80 17.88
N GLN A 126 5.10 -3.49 18.83
CA GLN A 126 5.62 -3.76 20.17
C GLN A 126 5.48 -5.25 20.48
N THR A 127 6.39 -5.77 21.29
CA THR A 127 6.25 -7.12 21.82
C THR A 127 5.07 -7.19 22.78
N VAL A 128 4.32 -8.28 22.70
CA VAL A 128 3.26 -8.56 23.68
C VAL A 128 3.92 -9.02 24.98
N PRO A 129 3.66 -8.37 26.13
CA PRO A 129 4.16 -8.84 27.42
C PRO A 129 3.75 -10.28 27.66
N GLU A 130 4.55 -11.01 28.44
CA GLU A 130 4.35 -12.44 28.78
C GLU A 130 4.71 -13.42 27.65
N TYR A 131 4.97 -12.96 26.42
CA TYR A 131 5.47 -13.80 25.34
C TYR A 131 6.99 -13.58 25.12
N THR A 132 7.81 -14.56 25.50
CA THR A 132 9.27 -14.50 25.34
C THR A 132 9.71 -15.17 24.04
N GLY A 133 10.32 -14.38 23.14
CA GLY A 133 10.96 -14.84 21.90
C GLY A 133 11.14 -13.67 20.93
N ALA A 134 12.17 -13.73 20.08
CA ALA A 134 12.47 -12.67 19.09
C ALA A 134 11.38 -12.45 18.02
N ALA A 135 10.23 -13.13 18.12
CA ALA A 135 9.32 -13.38 17.01
C ALA A 135 7.93 -12.74 17.12
N LEU A 136 7.66 -11.85 18.09
CA LEU A 136 6.29 -11.34 18.30
C LEU A 136 6.19 -9.81 18.37
N ARG A 137 6.90 -9.11 17.49
CA ARG A 137 6.62 -7.69 17.20
C ARG A 137 5.51 -7.64 16.15
N LEU A 138 4.27 -7.74 16.62
CA LEU A 138 3.08 -7.64 15.78
C LEU A 138 2.83 -6.16 15.43
N ASP A 139 2.24 -5.92 14.25
CA ASP A 139 1.97 -4.55 13.82
C ASP A 139 0.91 -3.90 14.70
N ILE A 140 -0.23 -4.58 14.93
CA ILE A 140 -1.34 -4.09 15.75
C ILE A 140 -1.83 -5.17 16.70
N VAL A 141 -1.89 -4.85 17.99
CA VAL A 141 -2.53 -5.68 19.02
C VAL A 141 -3.47 -4.82 19.86
N SER A 142 -4.74 -5.19 19.92
CA SER A 142 -5.71 -4.64 20.87
C SER A 142 -6.16 -5.72 21.84
N ARG A 143 -6.03 -5.48 23.14
CA ARG A 143 -6.35 -6.45 24.20
C ARG A 143 -7.33 -5.85 25.20
N ASP A 144 -8.51 -6.45 25.33
CA ASP A 144 -9.46 -6.16 26.39
C ASP A 144 -9.53 -7.33 27.37
N VAL A 145 -9.00 -7.10 28.57
CA VAL A 145 -8.95 -8.13 29.62
C VAL A 145 -10.32 -8.40 30.22
N ALA A 146 -11.17 -7.37 30.34
CA ALA A 146 -12.50 -7.49 30.93
C ALA A 146 -13.43 -8.28 30.00
N ALA A 147 -13.38 -7.97 28.70
CA ALA A 147 -14.15 -8.69 27.68
C ALA A 147 -13.51 -10.04 27.28
N LYS A 148 -12.28 -10.31 27.72
CA LYS A 148 -11.46 -11.49 27.31
C LYS A 148 -11.28 -11.57 25.79
N THR A 149 -11.09 -10.44 25.13
CA THR A 149 -10.89 -10.36 23.68
C THR A 149 -9.50 -9.86 23.34
N VAL A 150 -8.93 -10.43 22.28
CA VAL A 150 -7.66 -9.99 21.70
C VAL A 150 -7.83 -9.92 20.20
N VAL A 151 -7.46 -8.79 19.62
CA VAL A 151 -7.39 -8.57 18.17
C VAL A 151 -5.94 -8.41 17.80
N ILE A 152 -5.49 -9.20 16.84
CA ILE A 152 -4.14 -9.14 16.26
C ILE A 152 -4.31 -8.89 14.77
N ALA A 153 -3.58 -7.91 14.24
CA ALA A 153 -3.58 -7.62 12.81
C ALA A 153 -2.18 -7.23 12.33
N ASP A 154 -1.81 -7.76 11.18
CA ASP A 154 -0.61 -7.36 10.44
C ASP A 154 -0.98 -6.39 9.32
N LEU A 155 -0.14 -5.38 9.11
CA LEU A 155 -0.30 -4.35 8.10
C LEU A 155 0.57 -4.66 6.88
N ALA A 156 -0.07 -4.92 5.75
CA ALA A 156 0.60 -4.99 4.46
C ALA A 156 0.27 -3.74 3.63
N ILE A 157 1.30 -2.95 3.29
CA ILE A 157 1.17 -1.88 2.29
C ILE A 157 1.34 -2.49 0.90
N THR A 158 0.22 -2.85 0.29
CA THR A 158 0.22 -3.44 -1.05
C THR A 158 0.31 -2.38 -2.14
N PHE A 159 1.03 -2.71 -3.21
CA PHE A 159 0.94 -2.01 -4.48
C PHE A 159 -0.02 -2.81 -5.35
N GLU A 160 -0.81 -2.14 -6.16
CA GLU A 160 -1.85 -2.76 -7.00
C GLU A 160 -1.23 -3.50 -8.19
N ASP A 161 -0.46 -4.57 -7.92
CA ASP A 161 0.00 -5.45 -8.98
C ASP A 161 -1.04 -6.53 -9.28
N GLN A 162 -1.93 -6.23 -10.22
CA GLN A 162 -2.87 -7.22 -10.72
C GLN A 162 -2.13 -8.18 -11.66
N SER A 163 -1.65 -9.30 -11.14
CA SER A 163 -1.47 -10.50 -11.96
C SER A 163 -2.85 -11.07 -12.28
N SER A 164 -3.02 -11.70 -13.44
CA SER A 164 -4.31 -12.18 -13.98
C SER A 164 -5.02 -13.25 -13.14
N GLY A 165 -4.53 -13.59 -11.94
CA GLY A 165 -5.11 -14.57 -11.01
C GLY A 165 -5.15 -14.14 -9.54
N ALA A 166 -4.79 -12.89 -9.20
CA ALA A 166 -4.75 -12.47 -7.79
C ALA A 166 -6.17 -12.40 -7.19
N ARG A 167 -6.50 -13.35 -6.30
CA ARG A 167 -7.66 -13.24 -5.40
C ARG A 167 -7.38 -12.12 -4.40
N HIS A 168 -8.31 -11.18 -4.30
CA HIS A 168 -8.22 -10.14 -3.29
C HIS A 168 -8.27 -10.76 -1.89
N SER A 169 -7.26 -10.52 -1.06
CA SER A 169 -7.44 -10.53 0.39
C SER A 169 -8.10 -9.20 0.74
N SER A 170 -9.42 -9.12 0.55
CA SER A 170 -10.22 -8.18 1.31
C SER A 170 -10.18 -8.66 2.75
N LEU A 171 -9.80 -7.77 3.68
CA LEU A 171 -10.08 -7.93 5.09
C LEU A 171 -11.53 -8.43 5.24
N GLN A 172 -11.69 -9.73 5.45
CA GLN A 172 -12.94 -10.30 5.92
C GLN A 172 -12.94 -10.01 7.41
N LEU A 173 -13.40 -8.80 7.75
CA LEU A 173 -13.93 -8.55 9.08
C LEU A 173 -15.23 -9.34 9.15
N SER A 174 -15.13 -10.55 9.69
CA SER A 174 -16.25 -11.35 10.20
C SER A 174 -16.75 -10.76 11.51
#